data_AF-A0A1T2X698-F1
#
_entry.id   AF-A0A1T2X698-F1
#
_cell.length_a   1.000
_cell.length_b   1.000
_cell.length_c   1.000
_cell.angle_alpha   90.00
_cell.angle_beta   90.00
_cell.angle_gamma   90.00
#
_symmetry.space_group_name_H-M   'P 1'
#
loop_
_entity.id
_entity.type
_entity.pdbx_description
1 polymer ?
#
loop_
_entity_poly.entity_id
_entity_poly.type
_entity_poly.pdbx_seq_one_letter_code
_entity_poly.pdbx_strand_id
1 'polypeptide(L)'
;MGRKLFFIFIVILCLITIVSCSNNKEVTSEDIANIRLELKEQKEELNGILYTLRLQNKSRQIIVQNNVYLSFPIKVVNETRGNDFKIEAKNNKLNIKPGEELLLTVFTPKEMYKGNNNIDITEPDIVRDI
;
A
#
# COMPACT_ATOMS: atom_id res chain seq x y z
N MET A 1 4.07 -36.23 -52.29
CA MET A 1 3.31 -36.43 -51.03
C MET A 1 3.73 -35.49 -49.89
N GLY A 2 4.98 -34.98 -49.86
CA GLY A 2 5.51 -34.18 -48.73
C GLY A 2 5.00 -32.73 -48.57
N ARG A 3 4.63 -32.01 -49.65
CA ARG A 3 4.16 -30.61 -49.53
C ARG A 3 2.85 -30.48 -48.75
N LYS A 4 1.89 -31.39 -48.94
CA LYS A 4 0.60 -31.38 -48.22
C LYS A 4 0.79 -31.71 -46.73
N LEU A 5 1.68 -32.65 -46.41
CA LEU A 5 2.02 -33.00 -45.03
C LEU A 5 2.71 -31.84 -44.30
N PHE A 6 3.59 -31.11 -45.01
CA PHE A 6 4.27 -29.92 -44.47
C PHE A 6 3.29 -28.77 -44.18
N PHE A 7 2.32 -28.53 -45.07
CA PHE A 7 1.26 -27.55 -44.80
C PHE A 7 0.38 -27.94 -43.61
N ILE A 8 0.03 -29.23 -43.47
CA ILE A 8 -0.72 -29.72 -42.30
C ILE A 8 0.08 -29.52 -41.02
N PHE A 9 1.38 -29.78 -41.04
CA PHE A 9 2.26 -29.57 -39.89
C PHE A 9 2.36 -28.10 -39.47
N ILE A 10 2.46 -27.17 -40.44
CA ILE A 10 2.45 -25.72 -40.18
C ILE A 10 1.11 -25.27 -39.57
N VAL A 11 -0.01 -25.76 -40.10
CA VAL A 11 -1.34 -25.41 -39.57
C VAL A 11 -1.50 -25.91 -38.13
N ILE A 12 -1.04 -27.12 -37.83
CA ILE A 12 -1.06 -27.66 -36.47
C ILE A 12 -0.18 -26.80 -35.54
N LEU A 13 1.02 -26.42 -35.97
CA LEU A 13 1.94 -25.59 -35.18
C LEU A 13 1.35 -24.19 -34.87
N CYS A 14 0.66 -23.58 -35.84
CA CYS A 14 -0.04 -22.31 -35.65
C CYS A 14 -1.24 -22.43 -34.69
N LEU A 15 -1.88 -23.60 -34.58
CA LEU A 15 -2.99 -23.81 -33.64
C LEU A 15 -2.51 -23.94 -32.18
N ILE A 16 -1.24 -24.27 -31.94
CA ILE A 16 -0.68 -24.40 -30.58
C ILE A 16 -0.28 -23.03 -30.01
N THR A 17 -0.04 -22.01 -30.85
CA THR A 17 0.44 -20.69 -30.41
C THR A 17 -0.67 -19.70 -30.06
N ILE A 18 -1.94 -20.03 -30.28
CA ILE A 18 -3.09 -19.14 -30.03
C ILE A 18 -3.66 -19.22 -28.61
N VAL A 19 -3.09 -20.01 -27.70
CA VAL A 19 -3.50 -20.02 -26.29
C VAL A 19 -2.59 -19.08 -25.48
N SER A 20 -2.74 -17.77 -25.69
CA SER A 20 -2.22 -16.75 -24.78
C SER A 20 -3.37 -16.24 -23.91
N CYS A 21 -3.62 -16.92 -22.80
CA CYS A 21 -4.51 -16.40 -21.76
C CYS A 21 -3.73 -15.33 -20.98
N SER A 22 -3.95 -14.05 -21.27
CA SER A 22 -3.62 -13.00 -20.31
C SER A 22 -4.60 -13.12 -19.14
N ASN A 23 -4.16 -13.73 -18.05
CA ASN A 23 -4.91 -13.79 -16.78
C ASN A 23 -4.91 -12.43 -16.07
N ASN A 24 -5.30 -11.36 -16.77
CA ASN A 24 -5.51 -10.06 -16.16
C ASN A 24 -6.84 -10.11 -15.41
N LYS A 25 -6.84 -10.73 -14.22
CA LYS A 25 -7.93 -10.57 -13.28
C LYS A 25 -7.94 -9.10 -12.85
N GLU A 26 -9.02 -8.40 -13.18
CA GLU A 26 -9.21 -7.03 -12.72
C GLU A 26 -9.15 -6.98 -11.19
N VAL A 27 -8.46 -5.95 -10.67
CA VAL A 27 -8.42 -5.67 -9.24
C VAL A 27 -9.80 -5.18 -8.82
N THR A 28 -10.37 -5.82 -7.82
CA THR A 28 -11.69 -5.47 -7.30
C THR A 28 -11.61 -4.57 -6.07
N SER A 29 -12.68 -3.87 -5.74
CA SER A 29 -12.78 -3.13 -4.46
C SER A 29 -12.61 -4.04 -3.24
N GLU A 30 -13.00 -5.32 -3.37
CA GLU A 30 -12.80 -6.33 -2.33
C GLU A 30 -11.30 -6.66 -2.13
N ASP A 31 -10.52 -6.71 -3.21
CA ASP A 31 -9.06 -6.88 -3.10
C ASP A 31 -8.42 -5.73 -2.31
N ILE A 32 -8.83 -4.49 -2.58
CA ILE A 32 -8.34 -3.29 -1.87
C ILE A 32 -8.78 -3.32 -0.39
N ALA A 33 -10.03 -3.72 -0.12
CA ALA A 33 -10.55 -3.83 1.24
C ALA A 33 -9.81 -4.89 2.08
N ASN A 34 -9.20 -5.89 1.43
CA ASN A 34 -8.38 -6.91 2.07
C ASN A 34 -6.93 -6.49 2.35
N ILE A 35 -6.53 -5.28 1.96
CA ILE A 35 -5.26 -4.69 2.40
C ILE A 35 -5.50 -3.94 3.71
N ARG A 36 -4.97 -4.47 4.81
CA ARG A 36 -5.14 -3.88 6.15
C ARG A 36 -3.94 -3.05 6.54
N LEU A 37 -4.19 -1.88 7.09
CA LEU A 37 -3.17 -0.99 7.60
C LEU A 37 -3.62 -0.47 8.96
N GLU A 38 -2.83 -0.74 9.99
CA GLU A 38 -3.21 -0.49 11.39
C GLU A 38 -2.05 0.15 12.16
N LEU A 39 -2.33 1.16 12.98
CA LEU A 39 -1.37 1.64 13.97
C LEU A 39 -1.20 0.58 15.07
N LYS A 40 0.04 0.15 15.32
CA LYS A 40 0.37 -0.86 16.32
C LYS A 40 0.96 -0.28 17.58
N GLU A 41 1.79 0.74 17.44
CA GLU A 41 2.50 1.31 18.56
C GLU A 41 2.75 2.79 18.32
N GLN A 42 2.69 3.54 19.42
CA GLN A 42 3.15 4.91 19.52
C GLN A 42 4.14 4.97 20.68
N LYS A 43 5.37 5.38 20.39
CA LYS A 43 6.45 5.45 21.37
C LYS A 43 7.02 6.85 21.40
N GLU A 44 6.96 7.49 22.57
CA GLU A 44 7.67 8.75 22.78
C GLU A 44 9.18 8.52 22.81
N GLU A 45 9.90 9.38 22.09
CA GLU A 45 11.35 9.42 22.03
C GLU A 45 11.84 10.82 22.40
N LEU A 46 13.12 10.98 22.72
CA LEU A 46 13.68 12.27 23.16
C LEU A 46 13.36 13.42 22.19
N ASN A 47 13.37 13.14 20.88
CA ASN A 47 13.27 14.12 19.80
C ASN A 47 11.96 14.06 19.02
N GLY A 48 10.97 13.27 19.45
CA GLY A 48 9.76 13.08 18.67
C GLY A 48 8.94 11.88 19.11
N ILE A 49 8.05 11.44 18.24
CA ILE A 49 7.23 10.24 18.45
C ILE A 49 7.49 9.28 17.30
N LEU A 50 7.74 8.02 17.64
CA LEU A 50 7.84 6.92 16.68
C LEU A 50 6.50 6.19 16.63
N TYR A 51 5.90 6.12 15.45
CA TYR A 51 4.70 5.33 15.17
C TYR A 51 5.09 4.08 14.39
N THR A 52 4.58 2.93 14.82
CA THR A 52 4.74 1.65 14.10
C THR A 52 3.41 1.27 13.48
N LEU A 53 3.38 1.17 12.15
CA LEU A 53 2.22 0.75 11.38
C LEU A 53 2.41 -0.70 10.91
N ARG A 54 1.35 -1.49 10.92
CA ARG A 54 1.33 -2.85 10.37
C ARG A 54 0.51 -2.86 9.09
N LEU A 55 1.16 -3.18 7.97
CA LEU A 55 0.52 -3.45 6.70
C LEU A 55 0.40 -4.97 6.50
N GLN A 56 -0.79 -5.45 6.18
CA GLN A 56 -1.06 -6.85 5.84
C GLN A 56 -1.76 -6.95 4.49
N ASN A 57 -1.17 -7.65 3.54
CA ASN A 57 -1.83 -7.96 2.28
C ASN A 57 -2.66 -9.24 2.44
N LYS A 58 -3.96 -9.14 2.75
CA LYS A 58 -4.86 -10.30 2.80
C LYS A 58 -5.59 -10.55 1.48
N SER A 59 -5.28 -9.76 0.45
CA SER A 59 -5.83 -9.97 -0.90
C SER A 59 -5.14 -11.13 -1.59
N ARG A 60 -5.65 -11.52 -2.77
CA ARG A 60 -4.97 -12.48 -3.66
C ARG A 60 -4.01 -11.82 -4.64
N GLN A 61 -3.94 -10.49 -4.62
CA GLN A 61 -3.14 -9.68 -5.54
C GLN A 61 -1.78 -9.34 -4.94
N ILE A 62 -0.81 -9.03 -5.79
CA ILE A 62 0.47 -8.45 -5.36
C ILE A 62 0.29 -6.93 -5.27
N ILE A 63 0.62 -6.33 -4.13
CA ILE A 63 0.69 -4.87 -4.02
C ILE A 63 2.00 -4.43 -4.64
N VAL A 64 1.95 -3.81 -5.81
CA VAL A 64 3.16 -3.42 -6.56
C VAL A 64 3.90 -2.30 -5.82
N GLN A 65 3.17 -1.32 -5.28
CA GLN A 65 3.69 -0.18 -4.56
C GLN A 65 2.80 0.16 -3.36
N ASN A 66 3.41 0.55 -2.24
CA ASN A 66 2.69 1.03 -1.07
C ASN A 66 3.34 2.34 -0.60
N ASN A 67 2.67 3.46 -0.83
CA ASN A 67 3.09 4.72 -0.22
C ASN A 67 2.14 4.99 0.94
N VAL A 68 2.66 4.85 2.15
CA VAL A 68 1.91 5.05 3.40
C VAL A 68 2.39 6.32 4.06
N TYR A 69 1.46 7.13 4.52
CA TYR A 69 1.72 8.38 5.21
C TYR A 69 0.92 8.45 6.50
N LEU A 70 1.41 9.27 7.43
CA LEU A 70 0.70 9.65 8.63
C LEU A 70 0.42 11.16 8.55
N SER A 71 -0.85 11.55 8.57
CA SER A 71 -1.30 12.93 8.68
C SER A 71 -1.75 13.22 10.12
N PHE A 72 -1.61 14.47 10.54
CA PHE A 72 -1.92 14.90 11.90
C PHE A 72 -3.01 15.97 11.86
N PRO A 73 -4.27 15.62 12.16
CA PRO A 73 -5.39 16.55 12.02
C PRO A 73 -5.22 17.84 12.83
N ILE A 74 -5.83 18.91 12.36
CA ILE A 74 -5.84 20.21 13.03
C ILE A 74 -7.14 20.34 13.84
N LYS A 75 -7.01 20.38 15.17
CA LYS A 75 -8.06 20.70 16.13
C LYS A 75 -8.39 22.19 16.09
N VAL A 76 -9.65 22.49 15.83
CA VAL A 76 -10.26 23.83 15.94
C VAL A 76 -11.41 23.75 16.94
N VAL A 77 -11.91 24.89 17.42
CA VAL A 77 -13.02 24.88 18.40
C VAL A 77 -14.21 24.11 17.82
N ASN A 78 -14.54 22.98 18.46
CA ASN A 78 -15.63 22.04 18.11
C ASN A 78 -15.49 21.31 16.76
N GLU A 79 -14.34 21.37 16.09
CA GLU A 79 -14.13 20.74 14.79
C GLU A 79 -12.72 20.17 14.66
N THR A 80 -12.58 19.14 13.83
CA THR A 80 -11.27 18.65 13.38
C THR A 80 -11.20 18.84 11.88
N ARG A 81 -10.09 19.40 11.38
CA ARG A 81 -9.83 19.62 9.97
C ARG A 81 -8.65 18.76 9.51
N GLY A 82 -8.72 18.29 8.26
CA GLY A 82 -7.62 17.60 7.63
C GLY A 82 -6.36 18.48 7.57
N ASN A 83 -5.21 17.84 7.60
CA ASN A 83 -3.92 18.51 7.47
C ASN A 83 -3.21 18.03 6.20
N ASP A 84 -2.82 18.97 5.34
CA ASP A 84 -2.06 18.67 4.13
C ASP A 84 -0.65 18.17 4.46
N PHE A 85 -0.14 18.50 5.66
CA PHE A 85 1.13 18.00 6.13
C PHE A 85 1.00 16.52 6.53
N LYS A 86 1.73 15.66 5.81
CA LYS A 86 1.83 14.23 6.06
C LYS A 86 3.28 13.78 6.04
N ILE A 87 3.63 12.82 6.90
CA ILE A 87 4.98 12.23 6.97
C ILE A 87 4.93 10.85 6.34
N GLU A 88 5.81 10.59 5.38
CA GLU A 88 5.91 9.27 4.75
C GLU A 88 6.50 8.24 5.71
N ALA A 89 5.90 7.06 5.72
CA ALA A 89 6.42 5.92 6.46
C ALA A 89 7.70 5.38 5.82
N LYS A 90 8.65 4.99 6.65
CA LYS A 90 9.86 4.26 6.26
C LYS A 90 9.56 2.77 6.20
N ASN A 91 10.46 2.03 5.54
CA ASN A 91 10.38 0.59 5.28
C ASN A 91 9.24 0.19 4.33
N ASN A 92 8.79 1.12 3.47
CA ASN A 92 7.94 0.76 2.32
C ASN A 92 8.65 -0.27 1.44
N LYS A 93 7.88 -1.14 0.81
CA LYS A 93 8.39 -2.27 0.05
C LYS A 93 7.56 -2.49 -1.21
N LEU A 94 8.22 -2.67 -2.34
CA LEU A 94 7.57 -3.04 -3.58
C LEU A 94 7.21 -4.54 -3.59
N ASN A 95 6.17 -4.88 -4.34
CA ASN A 95 5.74 -6.26 -4.60
C ASN A 95 5.44 -7.07 -3.33
N ILE A 96 4.53 -6.55 -2.50
CA ILE A 96 4.06 -7.20 -1.27
C ILE A 96 3.13 -8.34 -1.65
N LYS A 97 3.54 -9.57 -1.37
CA LYS A 97 2.82 -10.78 -1.82
C LYS A 97 1.55 -11.02 -1.00
N PRO A 98 0.58 -11.79 -1.53
CA PRO A 98 -0.54 -12.29 -0.74
C PRO A 98 -0.07 -12.97 0.55
N GLY A 99 -0.69 -12.60 1.68
CA GLY A 99 -0.37 -13.07 3.03
C GLY A 99 0.84 -12.40 3.68
N GLU A 100 1.59 -11.56 2.97
CA GLU A 100 2.76 -10.88 3.51
C GLU A 100 2.38 -9.75 4.46
N GLU A 101 3.25 -9.52 5.44
CA GLU A 101 3.12 -8.51 6.46
C GLU A 101 4.39 -7.66 6.58
N LEU A 102 4.20 -6.36 6.79
CA LEU A 102 5.26 -5.38 6.92
C LEU A 102 5.02 -4.48 8.12
N LEU A 103 6.12 -4.13 8.80
CA LEU A 103 6.15 -3.08 9.81
C LEU A 103 6.77 -1.83 9.20
N LEU A 104 5.95 -0.79 9.09
CA LEU A 104 6.35 0.52 8.62
C LEU A 104 6.55 1.43 9.82
N THR A 105 7.45 2.40 9.71
CA THR A 105 7.74 3.33 10.81
C THR A 105 7.62 4.77 10.37
N VAL A 106 6.96 5.60 11.16
CA VAL A 106 6.88 7.05 10.93
C VAL A 106 7.48 7.73 12.14
N PHE A 107 8.47 8.59 11.93
CA PHE A 107 9.04 9.41 12.99
C PHE A 107 8.56 10.84 12.82
N THR A 108 7.85 11.35 13.82
CA THR A 108 7.36 12.73 13.86
C THR A 108 8.26 13.56 14.78
N PRO A 109 9.10 14.45 14.22
CA PRO A 109 9.98 15.29 15.02
C PRO A 109 9.18 16.19 15.96
N LYS A 110 9.68 16.38 17.18
CA LYS A 110 9.02 17.17 18.22
C LYS A 110 8.80 18.63 17.80
N GLU A 111 9.72 19.19 17.04
CA GLU A 111 9.64 20.55 16.48
C GLU A 111 8.42 20.77 15.58
N MET A 112 7.80 19.71 15.03
CA MET A 112 6.64 19.83 14.16
C MET A 112 5.34 20.15 14.89
N TYR A 113 5.24 19.79 16.18
CA TYR A 113 4.01 19.93 16.97
C TYR A 113 4.21 20.62 18.32
N LYS A 114 5.45 20.71 18.82
CA LYS A 114 5.74 21.34 20.11
C LYS A 114 5.35 22.81 20.09
N GLY A 115 4.46 23.20 21.02
CA GLY A 115 3.94 24.56 21.12
C GLY A 115 2.72 24.82 20.23
N ASN A 116 2.30 23.86 19.41
CA ASN A 116 1.08 23.93 18.62
C ASN A 116 0.03 22.94 19.16
N ASN A 117 -0.85 23.44 20.04
CA ASN A 117 -1.90 22.64 20.65
C ASN A 117 -3.02 22.23 19.67
N ASN A 118 -3.00 22.75 18.46
CA ASN A 118 -4.00 22.42 17.44
C ASN A 118 -3.59 21.17 16.65
N ILE A 119 -2.37 20.66 16.73
CA ILE A 119 -1.99 19.43 16.01
C ILE A 119 -2.33 18.21 16.86
N ASP A 120 -3.19 17.34 16.35
CA ASP A 120 -3.50 16.07 17.00
C ASP A 120 -2.45 15.01 16.70
N ILE A 121 -1.51 14.86 17.64
CA ILE A 121 -0.51 13.79 17.61
C ILE A 121 -0.99 12.50 18.29
N THR A 122 -2.13 12.54 18.98
CA THR A 122 -2.67 11.38 19.70
C THR A 122 -3.55 10.51 18.80
N GLU A 123 -4.26 11.14 17.86
CA GLU A 123 -5.13 10.47 16.90
C GLU A 123 -4.71 10.86 15.47
N PRO A 124 -3.59 10.32 14.97
CA PRO A 124 -3.16 10.57 13.61
C PRO A 124 -3.98 9.77 12.58
N ASP A 125 -4.13 10.35 11.40
CA ASP A 125 -4.80 9.71 10.26
C ASP A 125 -3.80 8.94 9.40
N ILE A 126 -4.10 7.69 9.10
CA ILE A 126 -3.32 6.87 8.17
C ILE A 126 -3.81 7.14 6.75
N VAL A 127 -2.94 7.71 5.91
CA VAL A 127 -3.23 8.01 4.51
C VAL A 127 -2.46 7.04 3.61
N ARG A 128 -3.14 6.50 2.60
CA ARG A 128 -2.57 5.49 1.70
C ARG A 128 -2.76 5.90 0.24
N ASP A 129 -1.68 5.79 -0.51
CA ASP A 129 -1.66 5.89 -1.97
C ASP A 129 -1.24 4.50 -2.49
N ILE A 130 -2.23 3.63 -2.76
CA ILE A 130 -2.09 2.22 -3.20
C ILE A 130 -2.79 2.03 -4.54
#